data_AF-A0A1R2CQG1-F1
#
_entry.id   AF-A0A1R2CQG1-F1
#
_cell.length_a   1.000
_cell.length_b   1.000
_cell.length_c   1.000
_cell.angle_alpha   90.00
_cell.angle_beta   90.00
_cell.angle_gamma   90.00
#
_symmetry.space_group_name_H-M   'P 1'
#
loop_
_entity.id
_entity.type
_entity.pdbx_description
1 polymer ?
#
loop_
_entity_poly.entity_id
_entity_poly.type
_entity_poly.pdbx_seq_one_letter_code
_entity_poly.pdbx_strand_id
1 'polypeptide(L)'
;MECKVCLEKYNTLNKRPMVLECGHTFCMECLQSIKRDFNECPLDRQKIIKTISEIGFNYSLLEVISSLESHGLRMKTQVNPKGTEELVITNAHLISRSHSEPSGLSKRRKIVYCSEMHELSYNEHTSEIYSSLCGDSTIICDICRNFWTGGSWQCSMCKYDICNQCYIDQSAETTELALPDLKCWKGHPMYFYVNTLEYYNKKLPFKAIQKCQSCKCTVSNGFFSCRQCFFDICVKCKNKEILPVPHKCSSKHNLIFREMTNRDFYECANCSRMLTGASYNCFKCQYDLCESCFKVLELCQVKCSKNHSLTCIDDRMARYKENYALTYYVCSSCEKTCDEEKSYHCSTCNFELCSKCYGIAVKGMTMGLIITCNNAHKLLYANDTCTYYGNLFVCYICKMKKTKVGSFHCRKCEYDICITCAEDYLK
;
A
#
# COMPACT_ATOMS: atom_id res chain seq x y z
N MET A 1 -22.92 25.94 -19.25
CA MET A 1 -21.99 25.23 -20.17
C MET A 1 -22.83 24.27 -21.00
N GLU A 2 -22.71 24.34 -22.32
CA GLU A 2 -23.67 23.75 -23.28
C GLU A 2 -22.97 22.99 -24.40
N CYS A 3 -23.64 21.96 -24.93
CA CYS A 3 -23.13 21.17 -26.03
C CYS A 3 -23.16 21.97 -27.34
N LYS A 4 -22.05 21.98 -28.09
CA LYS A 4 -21.93 22.74 -29.35
C LYS A 4 -22.73 22.18 -30.52
N VAL A 5 -23.45 21.08 -30.33
CA VAL A 5 -24.24 20.39 -31.38
C VAL A 5 -25.73 20.58 -31.13
N CYS A 6 -26.24 20.17 -29.95
CA CYS A 6 -27.65 20.39 -29.61
C CYS A 6 -27.93 21.72 -28.90
N LEU A 7 -26.89 22.47 -28.51
CA LEU A 7 -26.98 23.74 -27.75
C LEU A 7 -27.64 23.62 -26.36
N GLU A 8 -27.86 22.40 -25.88
CA GLU A 8 -28.44 22.17 -24.55
C GLU A 8 -27.37 22.11 -23.45
N LYS A 9 -27.78 22.48 -22.23
CA LYS A 9 -26.92 22.43 -21.03
C LYS A 9 -26.54 20.99 -20.70
N TYR A 10 -25.27 20.80 -20.35
CA TYR A 10 -24.80 19.51 -19.85
C TYR A 10 -25.43 19.19 -18.49
N ASN A 11 -25.68 17.91 -18.24
CA ASN A 11 -26.20 17.41 -16.97
C ASN A 11 -25.60 16.06 -16.62
N THR A 12 -25.93 15.56 -15.43
CA THR A 12 -25.41 14.32 -14.86
C THR A 12 -26.15 13.06 -15.33
N LEU A 13 -27.09 13.16 -16.27
CA LEU A 13 -27.94 12.04 -16.73
C LEU A 13 -27.78 11.81 -18.25
N ASN A 14 -28.56 12.52 -19.06
CA ASN A 14 -28.70 12.26 -20.50
C ASN A 14 -27.79 13.17 -21.35
N LYS A 15 -27.55 14.40 -20.88
CA LYS A 15 -26.64 15.36 -21.52
C LYS A 15 -25.27 15.32 -20.86
N ARG A 16 -24.76 14.12 -20.58
CA ARG A 16 -23.44 13.94 -19.98
C ARG A 16 -22.34 14.36 -20.95
N PRO A 17 -21.41 15.24 -20.54
CA PRO A 17 -20.31 15.68 -21.40
C PRO A 17 -19.27 14.56 -21.54
N MET A 18 -18.94 14.23 -22.78
CA MET A 18 -17.91 13.26 -23.18
C MET A 18 -16.82 13.99 -23.96
N VAL A 19 -15.55 13.65 -23.70
CA VAL A 19 -14.39 14.31 -24.28
C VAL A 19 -13.69 13.41 -25.29
N LEU A 20 -13.57 13.90 -26.52
CA LEU A 20 -12.81 13.23 -27.58
C LEU A 20 -11.30 13.35 -27.36
N GLU A 21 -10.51 12.53 -28.07
CA GLU A 21 -9.04 12.60 -28.02
C GLU A 21 -8.49 13.95 -28.49
N CYS A 22 -9.22 14.64 -29.36
CA CYS A 22 -8.90 16.00 -29.78
C CYS A 22 -9.21 17.08 -28.72
N GLY A 23 -9.80 16.71 -27.58
CA GLY A 23 -10.13 17.60 -26.47
C GLY A 23 -11.51 18.26 -26.55
N HIS A 24 -12.19 18.17 -27.69
CA HIS A 24 -13.56 18.69 -27.84
C HIS A 24 -14.59 17.86 -27.07
N THR A 25 -15.57 18.56 -26.49
CA THR A 25 -16.57 17.94 -25.61
C THR A 25 -17.97 18.04 -26.21
N PHE A 26 -18.70 16.91 -26.23
CA PHE A 26 -20.08 16.81 -26.73
C PHE A 26 -20.94 16.03 -25.73
N CYS A 27 -22.27 16.18 -25.77
CA CYS A 27 -23.11 15.35 -24.92
C CYS A 27 -23.17 13.93 -25.49
N MET A 28 -23.40 12.93 -24.62
CA MET A 28 -23.42 11.51 -25.00
C MET A 28 -24.35 11.23 -26.19
N GLU A 29 -25.56 11.79 -26.19
CA GLU A 29 -26.52 11.64 -27.29
C GLU A 29 -26.01 12.21 -28.62
N CYS A 30 -25.47 13.44 -28.62
CA CYS A 30 -24.92 14.03 -29.82
C CYS A 30 -23.70 13.24 -30.33
N LEU A 31 -22.88 12.72 -29.42
CA LEU A 31 -21.70 11.95 -29.79
C LEU A 31 -22.07 10.61 -30.45
N GLN A 32 -23.15 9.96 -30.01
CA GLN A 32 -23.68 8.76 -30.66
C GLN A 32 -24.14 9.05 -32.10
N SER A 33 -24.85 10.15 -32.33
CA SER A 33 -25.25 10.56 -33.69
C SER A 33 -24.05 10.92 -34.57
N ILE A 34 -23.07 11.68 -34.05
CA ILE A 34 -21.85 12.02 -34.78
C ILE A 34 -21.08 10.77 -35.20
N LYS A 35 -20.92 9.80 -34.28
CA LYS A 35 -20.19 8.55 -34.55
C LYS A 35 -20.89 7.71 -35.62
N ARG A 36 -22.22 7.69 -35.63
CA ARG A 36 -23.01 6.95 -36.61
C ARG A 36 -22.99 7.60 -38.00
N ASP A 37 -23.12 8.93 -38.06
CA ASP A 37 -23.44 9.63 -39.31
C ASP A 37 -22.20 10.24 -40.00
N PHE A 38 -21.14 10.58 -39.24
CA PHE A 38 -19.95 11.28 -39.79
C PHE A 38 -18.61 10.66 -39.36
N ASN A 39 -18.55 10.06 -38.17
CA ASN A 39 -17.35 9.46 -37.57
C ASN A 39 -16.12 10.40 -37.44
N GLU A 40 -16.35 11.71 -37.48
CA GLU A 40 -15.35 12.78 -37.34
C GLU A 40 -15.86 13.84 -36.38
N CYS A 41 -14.95 14.51 -35.66
CA CYS A 41 -15.31 15.58 -34.75
C CYS A 41 -15.88 16.78 -35.55
N PRO A 42 -17.05 17.33 -35.19
CA PRO A 42 -17.65 18.47 -35.92
C PRO A 42 -16.85 19.77 -35.87
N LEU A 43 -15.92 19.91 -34.91
CA LEU A 43 -15.21 21.17 -34.67
C LEU A 43 -13.84 21.21 -35.37
N ASP A 44 -13.15 20.09 -35.47
CA ASP A 44 -11.79 20.00 -36.05
C ASP A 44 -11.62 18.92 -37.11
N ARG A 45 -12.69 18.16 -37.41
CA ARG A 45 -12.74 17.06 -38.39
C ARG A 45 -11.78 15.91 -38.11
N GLN A 46 -11.23 15.80 -36.90
CA GLN A 46 -10.40 14.65 -36.54
C GLN A 46 -11.27 13.38 -36.45
N LYS A 47 -10.77 12.28 -37.01
CA LYS A 47 -11.45 10.98 -36.97
C LYS A 47 -11.62 10.50 -35.54
N ILE A 48 -12.83 10.05 -35.22
CA ILE A 48 -13.12 9.44 -33.93
C ILE A 48 -12.73 7.97 -34.06
N ILE A 49 -11.60 7.57 -33.47
CA ILE A 49 -11.10 6.19 -33.60
C ILE A 49 -11.82 5.27 -32.59
N LYS A 50 -11.95 5.73 -31.35
CA LYS A 50 -12.56 4.99 -30.24
C LYS A 50 -14.07 4.72 -30.43
N THR A 51 -14.54 3.60 -29.88
CA THR A 51 -15.96 3.31 -29.72
C THR A 51 -16.57 4.18 -28.61
N ILE A 52 -17.90 4.37 -28.60
CA ILE A 52 -18.56 5.24 -27.62
C ILE A 52 -18.26 4.81 -26.17
N SER A 53 -18.15 3.51 -25.90
CA SER A 53 -17.80 2.96 -24.58
C SER A 53 -16.38 3.26 -24.11
N GLU A 54 -15.46 3.56 -25.03
CA GLU A 54 -14.06 3.86 -24.74
C GLU A 54 -13.78 5.36 -24.61
N ILE A 55 -14.76 6.20 -24.95
CA ILE A 55 -14.65 7.65 -24.84
C ILE A 55 -15.03 8.06 -23.42
N GLY A 56 -14.11 8.73 -22.74
CA GLY A 56 -14.29 9.15 -21.35
C GLY A 56 -15.27 10.32 -21.19
N PHE A 57 -15.89 10.40 -20.01
CA PHE A 57 -16.63 11.59 -19.60
C PHE A 57 -15.69 12.73 -19.24
N ASN A 58 -16.11 13.98 -19.48
CA ASN A 58 -15.40 15.15 -19.01
C ASN A 58 -15.72 15.36 -17.52
N TYR A 59 -15.00 14.65 -16.65
CA TYR A 59 -15.26 14.63 -15.21
C TYR A 59 -15.03 15.98 -14.53
N SER A 60 -14.06 16.78 -15.00
CA SER A 60 -13.86 18.16 -14.53
C SER A 60 -15.09 19.03 -14.79
N LEU A 61 -15.71 18.87 -15.96
CA LEU A 61 -16.94 19.59 -16.29
C LEU A 61 -18.14 19.08 -15.47
N LEU A 62 -18.23 17.76 -15.23
CA LEU A 62 -19.26 17.16 -14.36
C LEU A 62 -19.14 17.60 -12.90
N GLU A 63 -17.93 17.80 -12.39
CA GLU A 63 -17.68 18.31 -11.04
C GLU A 63 -18.19 19.75 -10.90
N VAL A 64 -17.92 20.60 -11.88
CA VAL A 64 -18.44 21.98 -11.89
C VAL A 64 -19.97 21.99 -11.98
N ILE A 65 -20.58 21.15 -12.82
CA ILE A 65 -22.05 21.03 -12.92
C ILE A 65 -22.64 20.58 -11.58
N SER A 66 -22.05 19.55 -10.96
CA SER A 66 -22.51 19.01 -9.68
C SER A 66 -22.35 20.02 -8.54
N SER A 67 -21.27 20.82 -8.55
CA SER A 67 -21.06 21.92 -7.61
C SER A 67 -22.08 23.04 -7.79
N LEU A 68 -22.44 23.38 -9.03
CA LEU A 68 -23.46 24.41 -9.32
C LEU A 68 -24.87 23.94 -8.94
N GLU A 69 -25.18 22.65 -9.13
CA GLU A 69 -26.46 22.04 -8.72
C GLU A 69 -26.60 21.94 -7.19
N SER A 70 -25.50 21.69 -6.46
CA SER A 70 -25.49 21.56 -5.00
C SER A 70 -25.48 22.88 -4.23
N HIS A 71 -25.06 24.00 -4.86
CA HIS A 71 -24.99 25.32 -4.21
C HIS A 71 -26.21 26.22 -4.43
N GLY A 72 -27.32 25.71 -5.00
CA GLY A 72 -28.65 26.34 -4.94
C GLY A 72 -28.68 27.87 -5.13
N LEU A 73 -28.01 28.42 -6.15
CA LEU A 73 -28.13 29.83 -6.51
C LEU A 73 -29.55 30.07 -7.03
N ARG A 74 -30.44 30.53 -6.15
CA ARG A 74 -31.78 30.97 -6.52
C ARG A 74 -31.67 32.35 -7.18
N MET A 75 -31.58 32.39 -8.51
CA MET A 75 -31.72 33.64 -9.25
C MET A 75 -33.15 34.17 -9.05
N LYS A 76 -33.30 35.29 -8.35
CA LYS A 76 -34.54 36.07 -8.39
C LYS A 76 -34.30 37.27 -9.31
N THR A 77 -34.93 37.24 -10.47
CA THR A 77 -35.19 38.43 -11.28
C THR A 77 -36.24 39.27 -10.55
N GLN A 78 -35.88 40.50 -10.17
CA GLN A 78 -36.86 41.54 -9.88
C GLN A 78 -36.65 42.68 -10.86
N VAL A 79 -37.68 42.90 -11.67
CA VAL A 79 -37.81 44.04 -12.57
C VAL A 79 -38.23 45.24 -11.71
N ASN A 80 -37.50 46.36 -11.81
CA ASN A 80 -37.96 47.66 -11.31
C ASN A 80 -38.10 48.63 -12.51
N PRO A 81 -39.08 49.55 -12.51
CA PRO A 81 -39.71 50.10 -13.72
C PRO A 81 -38.96 51.27 -14.36
N LYS A 82 -37.63 51.15 -14.52
CA LYS A 82 -36.79 52.09 -15.29
C LYS A 82 -35.64 51.39 -16.02
N GLY A 83 -35.96 50.36 -16.79
CA GLY A 83 -35.29 49.98 -18.06
C GLY A 83 -33.75 49.93 -18.17
N THR A 84 -32.98 49.71 -17.09
CA THR A 84 -31.52 49.50 -17.18
C THR A 84 -31.08 48.41 -16.20
N GLU A 85 -30.34 47.41 -16.70
CA GLU A 85 -29.78 46.29 -15.92
C GLU A 85 -28.43 46.71 -15.32
N GLU A 86 -28.27 46.63 -13.99
CA GLU A 86 -26.96 46.72 -13.33
C GLU A 86 -26.83 45.64 -12.24
N LEU A 87 -25.72 44.89 -12.28
CA LEU A 87 -25.35 43.83 -11.34
C LEU A 87 -24.70 44.45 -10.09
N VAL A 88 -25.33 44.31 -8.91
CA VAL A 88 -24.73 44.71 -7.63
C VAL A 88 -24.44 43.48 -6.77
N ILE A 89 -23.16 43.27 -6.45
CA ILE A 89 -22.67 42.25 -5.51
C ILE A 89 -22.23 42.97 -4.23
N THR A 90 -22.79 42.63 -3.06
CA THR A 90 -22.35 43.18 -1.76
C THR A 90 -21.52 42.16 -0.98
N ASN A 91 -20.33 42.59 -0.55
CA ASN A 91 -19.45 41.84 0.37
C ASN A 91 -19.66 42.32 1.80
N ALA A 92 -19.98 41.43 2.73
CA ALA A 92 -20.05 41.76 4.15
C ALA A 92 -18.81 41.24 4.92
N HIS A 93 -18.09 42.22 5.48
CA HIS A 93 -17.34 42.21 6.75
C HIS A 93 -15.79 42.09 6.77
N LEU A 94 -15.16 43.27 6.83
CA LEU A 94 -13.91 43.59 7.55
C LEU A 94 -14.22 44.75 8.52
N ILE A 95 -14.26 44.55 9.85
CA ILE A 95 -14.00 45.60 10.87
C ILE A 95 -13.38 44.97 12.13
N SER A 96 -12.31 45.60 12.61
CA SER A 96 -11.59 45.38 13.87
C SER A 96 -12.27 46.02 15.10
N ARG A 97 -12.33 45.34 16.26
CA ARG A 97 -11.98 45.84 17.63
C ARG A 97 -12.52 44.95 18.79
N SER A 98 -11.60 44.62 19.70
CA SER A 98 -11.68 44.48 21.18
C SER A 98 -12.90 43.88 21.92
N HIS A 99 -12.55 42.88 22.75
CA HIS A 99 -13.15 42.42 24.02
C HIS A 99 -14.49 41.66 24.07
N SER A 100 -14.45 40.62 24.90
CA SER A 100 -15.49 39.73 25.45
C SER A 100 -15.99 38.58 24.56
N GLU A 101 -15.50 37.38 24.91
CA GLU A 101 -16.03 36.09 24.45
C GLU A 101 -17.46 35.89 24.95
N PRO A 102 -18.32 35.25 24.13
CA PRO A 102 -19.35 34.37 24.61
C PRO A 102 -18.85 32.92 24.52
N SER A 103 -18.71 32.32 25.69
CA SER A 103 -18.50 30.90 25.94
C SER A 103 -19.47 30.01 25.16
N GLY A 104 -18.93 28.96 24.51
CA GLY A 104 -19.70 27.77 24.16
C GLY A 104 -19.65 27.37 22.69
N LEU A 105 -18.50 26.85 22.23
CA LEU A 105 -18.36 25.76 21.24
C LEU A 105 -16.86 25.48 21.10
N SER A 106 -16.38 24.47 21.83
CA SER A 106 -14.98 24.01 21.82
C SER A 106 -14.53 23.63 20.41
N LYS A 107 -13.85 24.53 19.69
CA LYS A 107 -13.02 24.17 18.53
C LYS A 107 -11.92 23.22 19.03
N ARG A 108 -12.10 21.91 18.81
CA ARG A 108 -11.06 20.91 19.13
C ARG A 108 -9.75 21.32 18.46
N ARG A 109 -8.68 21.43 19.24
CA ARG A 109 -7.33 21.66 18.70
C ARG A 109 -6.96 20.48 17.79
N LYS A 110 -6.47 20.79 16.59
CA LYS A 110 -5.95 19.80 15.64
C LYS A 110 -4.54 19.42 16.08
N ILE A 111 -4.35 18.18 16.50
CA ILE A 111 -3.07 17.69 17.05
C ILE A 111 -2.43 16.75 16.03
N VAL A 112 -1.16 17.00 15.68
CA VAL A 112 -0.36 16.13 14.81
C VAL A 112 0.73 15.48 15.65
N TYR A 113 1.03 14.21 15.38
CA TYR A 113 1.99 13.42 16.14
C TYR A 113 3.20 13.01 15.30
N CYS A 114 4.34 12.80 15.95
CA CYS A 114 5.51 12.13 15.36
C CYS A 114 5.31 10.60 15.24
N SER A 115 6.31 9.89 14.70
CA SER A 115 6.25 8.43 14.52
C SER A 115 6.06 7.63 15.82
N GLU A 116 6.49 8.21 16.95
CA GLU A 116 6.40 7.63 18.28
C GLU A 116 5.18 8.17 19.08
N MET A 117 4.22 8.80 18.40
CA MET A 117 2.98 9.34 18.99
C MET A 117 3.17 10.50 19.98
N HIS A 118 4.31 11.18 19.97
CA HIS A 118 4.47 12.46 20.67
C HIS A 118 3.86 13.60 19.86
N GLU A 119 3.18 14.52 20.54
CA GLU A 119 2.59 15.72 19.93
C GLU A 119 3.68 16.62 19.33
N LEU A 120 3.43 17.12 18.12
CA LEU A 120 4.29 18.09 17.45
C LEU A 120 3.93 19.50 17.88
N SER A 121 4.95 20.33 18.06
CA SER A 121 4.81 21.76 18.33
C SER A 121 5.65 22.56 17.35
N TYR A 122 5.18 23.76 16.99
CA TYR A 122 5.96 24.64 16.14
C TYR A 122 7.04 25.35 16.95
N ASN A 123 8.26 25.37 16.45
CA ASN A 123 9.36 26.17 16.99
C ASN A 123 9.96 26.99 15.84
N GLU A 124 9.99 28.31 16.00
CA GLU A 124 10.52 29.25 15.00
C GLU A 124 12.05 29.25 14.91
N HIS A 125 12.73 28.81 15.97
CA HIS A 125 14.19 28.80 16.13
C HIS A 125 14.83 27.42 15.91
N THR A 126 14.13 26.46 15.30
CA THR A 126 14.68 25.10 15.09
C THR A 126 16.05 25.12 14.41
N SER A 127 16.25 25.97 13.40
CA SER A 127 17.53 26.06 12.69
C SER A 127 18.67 26.61 13.55
N GLU A 128 18.39 27.52 14.48
CA GLU A 128 19.39 28.06 15.41
C GLU A 128 19.82 26.99 16.42
N ILE A 129 18.87 26.18 16.87
CA ILE A 129 19.11 25.02 17.73
C ILE A 129 20.01 24.02 17.01
N TYR A 130 19.70 23.69 15.75
CA TYR A 130 20.50 22.76 14.95
C TYR A 130 21.91 23.30 14.69
N SER A 131 22.03 24.59 14.35
CA SER A 131 23.33 25.24 14.16
C SER A 131 24.19 25.17 15.42
N SER A 132 23.57 25.35 16.60
CA SER A 132 24.27 25.28 17.90
C SER A 132 24.65 23.85 18.30
N LEU A 133 23.82 22.86 17.98
CA LEU A 133 24.03 21.47 18.39
C LEU A 133 24.96 20.69 17.47
N CYS A 134 24.86 20.91 16.15
CA CYS A 134 25.57 20.11 15.16
C CYS A 134 26.27 20.92 14.05
N GLY A 135 26.30 22.26 14.14
CA GLY A 135 26.98 23.11 13.16
C GLY A 135 26.30 23.19 11.80
N ASP A 136 25.06 22.69 11.68
CA ASP A 136 24.26 22.70 10.46
C ASP A 136 22.91 23.32 10.79
N SER A 137 22.47 24.34 10.06
CA SER A 137 21.16 24.97 10.24
C SER A 137 20.04 24.30 9.43
N THR A 138 20.37 23.26 8.66
CA THR A 138 19.44 22.64 7.72
C THR A 138 18.46 21.72 8.43
N ILE A 139 17.17 21.97 8.24
CA ILE A 139 16.09 21.09 8.70
C ILE A 139 15.64 20.24 7.53
N ILE A 140 15.42 18.94 7.75
CA ILE A 140 14.91 18.00 6.74
C ILE A 140 13.56 17.48 7.20
N CYS A 141 12.53 17.60 6.35
CA CYS A 141 11.20 17.09 6.67
C CYS A 141 11.20 15.56 6.67
N ASP A 142 10.82 14.93 7.76
CA ASP A 142 10.75 13.47 7.90
C ASP A 142 9.66 12.82 7.03
N ILE A 143 8.70 13.60 6.54
CA ILE A 143 7.65 13.13 5.64
C ILE A 143 8.05 13.32 4.18
N CYS A 144 8.39 14.54 3.77
CA CYS A 144 8.54 14.90 2.36
C CYS A 144 9.98 15.07 1.90
N ARG A 145 10.95 15.00 2.82
CA ARG A 145 12.39 15.18 2.57
C ARG A 145 12.83 16.54 2.00
N ASN A 146 11.91 17.50 1.84
CA ASN A 146 12.29 18.88 1.57
C ASN A 146 13.14 19.40 2.72
N PHE A 147 14.10 20.26 2.40
CA PHE A 147 14.96 20.91 3.37
C PHE A 147 14.77 22.42 3.34
N TRP A 148 14.94 23.06 4.50
CA TRP A 148 14.81 24.51 4.67
C TRP A 148 15.59 24.98 5.90
N THR A 149 15.61 26.31 6.10
CA THR A 149 16.08 26.97 7.32
C THR A 149 14.95 27.83 7.90
N GLY A 150 15.01 28.15 9.19
CA GLY A 150 13.94 28.77 9.99
C GLY A 150 13.27 27.80 10.97
N GLY A 151 11.96 27.91 11.12
CA GLY A 151 11.17 27.10 12.06
C GLY A 151 10.58 25.81 11.49
N SER A 152 10.29 24.84 12.35
CA SER A 152 9.67 23.56 12.01
C SER A 152 8.57 23.18 12.98
N TRP A 153 7.68 22.29 12.54
CA TRP A 153 6.86 21.50 13.46
C TRP A 153 7.71 20.33 13.93
N GLN A 154 8.15 20.36 15.18
CA GLN A 154 9.08 19.39 15.74
C GLN A 154 8.51 18.64 16.93
N CYS A 155 9.06 17.45 17.14
CA CYS A 155 8.87 16.68 18.35
C CYS A 155 9.94 17.07 19.37
N SER A 156 9.56 17.43 20.59
CA SER A 156 10.53 17.70 21.67
C SER A 156 11.24 16.44 22.18
N MET A 157 10.66 15.26 21.91
CA MET A 157 11.13 13.96 22.41
C MET A 157 11.86 13.13 21.33
N CYS A 158 11.80 13.55 20.07
CA CYS A 158 12.38 12.82 18.94
C CYS A 158 13.02 13.81 17.97
N LYS A 159 14.08 13.39 17.27
CA LYS A 159 14.57 14.11 16.09
C LYS A 159 13.61 13.88 14.92
N TYR A 160 12.45 14.52 15.00
CA TYR A 160 11.36 14.41 14.04
C TYR A 160 10.83 15.79 13.71
N ASP A 161 11.03 16.22 12.47
CA ASP A 161 10.72 17.55 11.97
C ASP A 161 9.86 17.46 10.73
N ILE A 162 8.79 18.26 10.66
CA ILE A 162 7.96 18.35 9.45
C ILE A 162 7.74 19.80 9.04
N CYS A 163 7.63 20.01 7.73
CA CYS A 163 7.34 21.33 7.18
C CYS A 163 5.88 21.72 7.42
N ASN A 164 5.59 23.03 7.34
CA ASN A 164 4.24 23.55 7.56
C ASN A 164 3.20 22.93 6.63
N GLN A 165 3.54 22.69 5.36
CA GLN A 165 2.62 22.02 4.44
C GLN A 165 2.32 20.58 4.87
N CYS A 166 3.33 19.82 5.32
CA CYS A 166 3.10 18.47 5.85
C CYS A 166 2.25 18.49 7.11
N TYR A 167 2.42 19.49 7.99
CA TYR A 167 1.56 19.65 9.15
C TYR A 167 0.10 19.93 8.73
N ILE A 168 -0.12 20.86 7.81
CA ILE A 168 -1.45 21.17 7.28
C ILE A 168 -2.07 19.91 6.67
N ASP A 169 -1.32 19.21 5.81
CA ASP A 169 -1.74 17.98 5.16
C ASP A 169 -2.16 16.91 6.19
N GLN A 170 -1.41 16.75 7.28
CA GLN A 170 -1.72 15.81 8.37
C GLN A 170 -2.92 16.25 9.23
N SER A 171 -3.14 17.56 9.35
CA SER A 171 -4.23 18.16 10.12
C SER A 171 -5.55 18.30 9.32
N ALA A 172 -5.53 17.95 8.04
CA ALA A 172 -6.66 18.07 7.13
C ALA A 172 -7.62 16.88 7.28
N GLU A 173 -8.48 16.90 8.30
CA GLU A 173 -9.66 16.04 8.39
C GLU A 173 -10.75 16.48 7.40
N THR A 174 -11.50 15.54 6.82
CA THR A 174 -12.81 15.83 6.18
C THR A 174 -13.94 14.95 6.71
N THR A 175 -14.92 15.62 7.33
CA THR A 175 -16.38 15.41 7.44
C THR A 175 -17.04 14.10 7.91
N GLU A 176 -16.35 12.98 8.10
CA GLU A 176 -16.96 11.84 8.81
C GLU A 176 -16.09 11.40 9.98
N LEU A 177 -16.73 11.35 11.16
CA LEU A 177 -16.18 11.04 12.47
C LEU A 177 -15.02 10.04 12.40
N ALA A 178 -13.84 10.47 12.87
CA ALA A 178 -12.75 9.57 13.22
C ALA A 178 -13.31 8.39 14.02
N LEU A 179 -13.25 7.18 13.47
CA LEU A 179 -13.52 5.97 14.25
C LEU A 179 -12.24 5.67 15.05
N PRO A 180 -12.27 5.78 16.40
CA PRO A 180 -11.07 5.69 17.24
C PRO A 180 -10.31 4.36 17.13
N ASP A 181 -10.94 3.32 16.60
CA ASP A 181 -10.45 1.94 16.66
C ASP A 181 -9.72 1.48 15.39
N LEU A 182 -9.74 2.27 14.31
CA LEU A 182 -9.04 1.87 13.08
C LEU A 182 -7.56 2.26 13.17
N LYS A 183 -6.71 1.25 13.31
CA LYS A 183 -5.26 1.40 13.39
C LYS A 183 -4.56 0.74 12.21
N CYS A 184 -3.50 1.37 11.74
CA CYS A 184 -2.58 0.72 10.82
C CYS A 184 -1.78 -0.37 11.55
N TRP A 185 -0.96 -1.12 10.82
CA TRP A 185 -0.18 -2.22 11.37
C TRP A 185 0.82 -1.82 12.49
N LYS A 186 1.18 -0.54 12.62
CA LYS A 186 2.00 -0.02 13.74
C LYS A 186 1.18 0.40 14.96
N GLY A 187 -0.14 0.26 14.91
CA GLY A 187 -1.02 0.79 15.94
C GLY A 187 -1.33 2.29 15.80
N HIS A 188 -0.82 2.98 14.76
CA HIS A 188 -1.16 4.39 14.53
C HIS A 188 -2.60 4.53 14.06
N PRO A 189 -3.34 5.54 14.53
CA PRO A 189 -4.70 5.80 14.07
C PRO A 189 -4.73 6.08 12.56
N MET A 190 -5.76 5.58 11.90
CA MET A 190 -6.02 5.85 10.49
C MET A 190 -7.20 6.81 10.36
N TYR A 191 -7.05 7.79 9.49
CA TYR A 191 -8.08 8.79 9.24
C TYR A 191 -8.54 8.72 7.79
N PHE A 192 -9.79 9.07 7.54
CA PHE A 192 -10.30 9.14 6.18
C PHE A 192 -9.85 10.44 5.53
N TYR A 193 -9.18 10.33 4.39
CA TYR A 193 -8.73 11.47 3.60
C TYR A 193 -9.29 11.38 2.18
N VAL A 194 -10.01 12.42 1.77
CA VAL A 194 -10.48 12.57 0.39
C VAL A 194 -9.34 12.96 -0.56
N ASN A 195 -8.33 13.67 -0.05
CA ASN A 195 -7.21 14.17 -0.83
C ASN A 195 -5.96 13.26 -0.80
N THR A 196 -6.12 11.97 -0.47
CA THR A 196 -4.99 11.01 -0.41
C THR A 196 -4.16 11.04 -1.70
N LEU A 197 -4.80 11.07 -2.87
CA LEU A 197 -4.12 11.10 -4.15
C LEU A 197 -3.31 12.39 -4.37
N GLU A 198 -3.89 13.54 -4.05
CA GLU A 198 -3.21 14.85 -4.14
C GLU A 198 -2.02 14.92 -3.17
N TYR A 199 -2.21 14.42 -1.95
CA TYR A 199 -1.14 14.30 -0.95
C TYR A 199 0.04 13.49 -1.50
N TYR A 200 -0.19 12.29 -2.02
CA TYR A 200 0.90 11.46 -2.56
C TYR A 200 1.54 12.07 -3.81
N ASN A 201 0.76 12.66 -4.72
CA ASN A 201 1.31 13.33 -5.91
C ASN A 201 2.28 14.46 -5.54
N LYS A 202 2.01 15.21 -4.46
CA LYS A 202 2.90 16.28 -3.98
C LYS A 202 4.16 15.75 -3.29
N LYS A 203 4.09 14.59 -2.63
CA LYS A 203 5.16 14.06 -1.78
C LYS A 203 6.03 13.00 -2.47
N LEU A 204 5.49 12.35 -3.51
CA LEU A 204 6.15 11.33 -4.32
C LEU A 204 5.95 11.70 -5.81
N PRO A 205 6.71 12.67 -6.34
CA PRO A 205 6.48 13.26 -7.66
C PRO A 205 6.60 12.27 -8.84
N PHE A 206 7.10 11.05 -8.60
CA PHE A 206 7.15 9.97 -9.58
C PHE A 206 5.98 8.98 -9.36
N LYS A 207 4.78 9.43 -9.76
CA LYS A 207 3.54 8.66 -10.07
C LYS A 207 3.37 7.32 -9.32
N ALA A 208 2.78 7.38 -8.12
CA ALA A 208 2.10 6.24 -7.52
C ALA A 208 0.58 6.37 -7.76
N ILE A 209 -0.01 5.46 -8.52
CA ILE A 209 -1.48 5.28 -8.46
C ILE A 209 -1.75 4.66 -7.09
N GLN A 210 -2.29 5.45 -6.15
CA GLN A 210 -2.57 4.94 -4.82
C GLN A 210 -3.74 3.96 -4.90
N LYS A 211 -3.45 2.70 -4.59
CA LYS A 211 -4.41 1.59 -4.53
C LYS A 211 -4.55 1.16 -3.09
N CYS A 212 -5.75 0.76 -2.70
CA CYS A 212 -5.95 0.18 -1.38
C CYS A 212 -5.04 -1.02 -1.21
N GLN A 213 -4.26 -1.05 -0.12
CA GLN A 213 -3.24 -2.07 0.10
C GLN A 213 -3.85 -3.47 0.30
N SER A 214 -5.14 -3.55 0.63
CA SER A 214 -5.92 -4.80 0.79
C SER A 214 -6.56 -5.28 -0.54
N CYS A 215 -7.49 -4.52 -1.16
CA CYS A 215 -8.19 -4.93 -2.39
C CYS A 215 -7.46 -4.60 -3.70
N LYS A 216 -6.41 -3.76 -3.67
CA LYS A 216 -5.75 -3.14 -4.84
C LYS A 216 -6.66 -2.25 -5.70
N CYS A 217 -7.86 -1.93 -5.22
CA CYS A 217 -8.78 -1.06 -5.91
C CYS A 217 -8.36 0.42 -5.81
N THR A 218 -8.40 1.11 -6.94
CA THR A 218 -8.33 2.58 -7.02
C THR A 218 -9.70 3.14 -6.67
N VAL A 219 -9.77 4.04 -5.70
CA VAL A 219 -11.02 4.62 -5.22
C VAL A 219 -11.01 6.12 -5.49
N SER A 220 -12.09 6.66 -6.05
CA SER A 220 -12.24 8.09 -6.35
C SER A 220 -12.57 8.95 -5.13
N ASN A 221 -13.10 8.34 -4.05
CA ASN A 221 -13.72 9.08 -2.95
C ASN A 221 -12.83 9.19 -1.69
N GLY A 222 -11.55 8.79 -1.77
CA GLY A 222 -10.62 8.84 -0.62
C GLY A 222 -10.31 7.47 0.01
N PHE A 223 -9.36 7.48 0.94
CA PHE A 223 -8.88 6.30 1.64
C PHE A 223 -8.86 6.54 3.16
N PHE A 224 -9.02 5.47 3.93
CA PHE A 224 -8.51 5.47 5.29
C PHE A 224 -7.00 5.35 5.21
N SER A 225 -6.29 6.39 5.62
CA SER A 225 -4.85 6.47 5.50
C SER A 225 -4.18 6.62 6.87
N CYS A 226 -3.09 5.89 7.08
CA CYS A 226 -2.04 6.31 7.99
C CYS A 226 -0.94 6.95 7.16
N ARG A 227 -0.91 8.29 7.15
CA ARG A 227 0.07 9.07 6.39
C ARG A 227 1.49 8.95 6.93
N GLN A 228 1.66 8.60 8.21
CA GLN A 228 2.99 8.28 8.78
C GLN A 228 3.56 6.97 8.23
N CYS A 229 2.68 5.99 7.99
CA CYS A 229 3.06 4.67 7.50
C CYS A 229 2.90 4.50 5.99
N PHE A 230 2.36 5.52 5.30
CA PHE A 230 1.93 5.43 3.91
C PHE A 230 1.04 4.21 3.63
N PHE A 231 0.07 4.02 4.52
CA PHE A 231 -0.82 2.88 4.49
C PHE A 231 -2.25 3.30 4.21
N ASP A 232 -2.87 2.73 3.18
CA ASP A 232 -4.20 3.13 2.72
C ASP A 232 -5.12 1.91 2.59
N ILE A 233 -6.36 2.03 3.05
CA ILE A 233 -7.40 1.04 2.77
C ILE A 233 -8.66 1.74 2.28
N CYS A 234 -9.34 1.11 1.33
CA CYS A 234 -10.62 1.62 0.86
C CYS A 234 -11.71 1.38 1.90
N VAL A 235 -12.80 2.14 1.78
CA VAL A 235 -13.99 2.01 2.65
C VAL A 235 -14.52 0.57 2.69
N LYS A 236 -14.51 -0.14 1.54
CA LYS A 236 -14.95 -1.54 1.45
C LYS A 236 -14.07 -2.49 2.27
N CYS A 237 -12.75 -2.31 2.24
CA CYS A 237 -11.81 -3.14 3.00
C CYS A 237 -11.88 -2.87 4.49
N LYS A 238 -12.07 -1.60 4.88
CA LYS A 238 -12.33 -1.20 6.27
C LYS A 238 -13.55 -1.93 6.82
N ASN A 239 -14.68 -1.92 6.09
CA ASN A 239 -15.95 -2.49 6.56
C ASN A 239 -15.94 -4.03 6.64
N LYS A 240 -14.97 -4.69 6.01
CA LYS A 240 -14.80 -6.14 6.10
C LYS A 240 -13.80 -6.55 7.19
N GLU A 241 -13.24 -5.60 7.94
CA GLU A 241 -12.15 -5.81 8.90
C GLU A 241 -10.92 -6.53 8.30
N ILE A 242 -10.76 -6.50 6.98
CA ILE A 242 -9.62 -7.10 6.28
C ILE A 242 -8.46 -6.12 6.36
N LEU A 243 -7.81 -6.06 7.53
CA LEU A 243 -6.52 -5.43 7.68
C LEU A 243 -5.46 -6.38 7.09
N PRO A 244 -4.65 -5.95 6.12
CA PRO A 244 -3.57 -6.75 5.59
C PRO A 244 -2.56 -7.08 6.70
N VAL A 245 -2.15 -8.34 6.77
CA VAL A 245 -1.07 -8.76 7.66
C VAL A 245 0.22 -8.08 7.17
N PRO A 246 0.92 -7.31 8.01
CA PRO A 246 2.13 -6.62 7.59
C PRO A 246 3.24 -7.63 7.29
N HIS A 247 3.54 -7.86 6.01
CA HIS A 247 4.76 -8.54 5.62
C HIS A 247 5.96 -7.65 5.92
N LYS A 248 7.01 -8.26 6.46
CA LYS A 248 8.22 -7.56 6.89
C LYS A 248 9.42 -8.07 6.10
N CYS A 249 10.35 -7.15 5.79
CA CYS A 249 11.68 -7.53 5.34
C CYS A 249 12.45 -8.26 6.47
N SER A 250 13.63 -8.79 6.15
CA SER A 250 14.54 -9.46 7.10
C SER A 250 14.85 -8.62 8.35
N SER A 251 14.88 -7.29 8.21
CA SER A 251 15.12 -6.33 9.31
C SER A 251 13.83 -5.90 10.03
N LYS A 252 12.72 -6.63 9.88
CA LYS A 252 11.42 -6.38 10.52
C LYS A 252 10.70 -5.08 10.12
N HIS A 253 11.16 -4.35 9.11
CA HIS A 253 10.43 -3.23 8.53
C HIS A 253 9.31 -3.72 7.60
N ASN A 254 8.19 -3.01 7.56
CA ASN A 254 7.03 -3.39 6.76
C ASN A 254 7.24 -3.06 5.29
N LEU A 255 6.65 -3.88 4.42
CA LEU A 255 6.65 -3.68 2.98
C LEU A 255 5.46 -2.83 2.55
N ILE A 256 5.70 -1.92 1.60
CA ILE A 256 4.70 -1.00 1.05
C ILE A 256 4.53 -1.32 -0.43
N PHE A 257 3.30 -1.40 -0.91
CA PHE A 257 3.05 -1.57 -2.35
C PHE A 257 3.43 -0.29 -3.10
N ARG A 258 4.22 -0.45 -4.16
CA ARG A 258 4.65 0.63 -5.04
C ARG A 258 4.40 0.23 -6.48
N GLU A 259 3.63 1.02 -7.21
CA GLU A 259 3.50 0.86 -8.65
C GLU A 259 4.61 1.68 -9.31
N MET A 260 5.64 1.02 -9.87
CA MET A 260 6.76 1.70 -10.52
C MET A 260 6.45 1.94 -12.00
N THR A 261 7.04 2.97 -12.60
CA THR A 261 6.82 3.25 -14.02
C THR A 261 7.56 2.22 -14.89
N ASN A 262 7.17 2.04 -16.16
CA ASN A 262 7.82 1.07 -17.07
C ASN A 262 9.32 1.33 -17.32
N ARG A 263 9.88 2.45 -16.83
CA ARG A 263 11.30 2.79 -16.94
C ARG A 263 12.12 2.42 -15.69
N ASP A 264 11.46 2.06 -14.60
CA ASP A 264 12.11 1.71 -13.34
C ASP A 264 12.22 0.19 -13.22
N PHE A 265 13.44 -0.31 -13.01
CA PHE A 265 13.71 -1.71 -12.73
C PHE A 265 14.01 -1.90 -11.25
N TYR A 266 13.57 -3.01 -10.68
CA TYR A 266 13.96 -3.44 -9.34
C TYR A 266 14.35 -4.92 -9.35
N GLU A 267 15.30 -5.28 -8.49
CA GLU A 267 15.61 -6.69 -8.22
C GLU A 267 14.70 -7.17 -7.08
N CYS A 268 13.86 -8.18 -7.34
CA CYS A 268 13.10 -8.79 -6.27
C CYS A 268 14.05 -9.51 -5.31
N ALA A 269 14.15 -9.09 -4.06
CA ALA A 269 15.02 -9.64 -3.01
C ALA A 269 14.78 -11.13 -2.68
N ASN A 270 13.79 -11.74 -3.32
CA ASN A 270 13.34 -13.09 -3.05
C ASN A 270 13.51 -14.03 -4.25
N CYS A 271 13.09 -13.60 -5.45
CA CYS A 271 13.32 -14.38 -6.67
C CYS A 271 14.50 -13.89 -7.51
N SER A 272 15.15 -12.80 -7.10
CA SER A 272 16.24 -12.09 -7.82
C SER A 272 15.90 -11.70 -9.26
N ARG A 273 14.61 -11.73 -9.65
CA ARG A 273 14.21 -11.25 -10.98
C ARG A 273 14.33 -9.74 -11.02
N MET A 274 14.99 -9.26 -12.07
CA MET A 274 14.89 -7.87 -12.50
C MET A 274 13.54 -7.66 -13.14
N LEU A 275 12.72 -6.83 -12.52
CA LEU A 275 11.32 -6.64 -12.91
C LEU A 275 11.04 -5.15 -13.09
N THR A 276 10.06 -4.87 -13.95
CA THR A 276 9.47 -3.54 -14.13
C THR A 276 8.04 -3.56 -13.60
N GLY A 277 7.49 -2.38 -13.29
CA GLY A 277 6.13 -2.26 -12.78
C GLY A 277 6.04 -2.40 -11.25
N ALA A 278 4.97 -3.00 -10.73
CA ALA A 278 4.69 -2.94 -9.30
C ALA A 278 5.62 -3.83 -8.44
N SER A 279 6.03 -3.31 -7.27
CA SER A 279 6.78 -4.02 -6.23
C SER A 279 6.15 -3.81 -4.84
N TYR A 280 6.59 -4.60 -3.86
CA TYR A 280 6.33 -4.41 -2.45
C TYR A 280 7.65 -4.14 -1.76
N ASN A 281 7.91 -2.88 -1.42
CA ASN A 281 9.24 -2.44 -1.07
C ASN A 281 9.37 -1.98 0.38
N CYS A 282 10.58 -2.14 0.93
CA CYS A 282 11.01 -1.46 2.12
C CYS A 282 12.01 -0.36 1.74
N PHE A 283 11.59 0.90 1.82
CA PHE A 283 12.47 2.04 1.53
C PHE A 283 13.72 2.10 2.41
N LYS A 284 13.64 1.61 3.66
CA LYS A 284 14.78 1.61 4.58
C LYS A 284 15.84 0.57 4.22
N CYS A 285 15.43 -0.58 3.72
CA CYS A 285 16.32 -1.72 3.46
C CYS A 285 16.61 -1.95 1.98
N GLN A 286 15.99 -1.17 1.08
CA GLN A 286 16.00 -1.43 -0.36
C GLN A 286 15.63 -2.89 -0.66
N TYR A 287 14.63 -3.38 0.09
CA TYR A 287 14.14 -4.75 -0.02
C TYR A 287 12.84 -4.72 -0.82
N ASP A 288 12.92 -5.08 -2.10
CA ASP A 288 11.79 -5.10 -3.02
C ASP A 288 11.29 -6.53 -3.23
N LEU A 289 9.98 -6.75 -3.18
CA LEU A 289 9.36 -8.01 -3.55
C LEU A 289 8.45 -7.83 -4.75
N CYS A 290 8.50 -8.75 -5.70
CA CYS A 290 7.50 -8.80 -6.74
C CYS A 290 6.17 -9.33 -6.24
N GLU A 291 5.10 -9.04 -6.98
CA GLU A 291 3.74 -9.39 -6.57
C GLU A 291 3.55 -10.89 -6.32
N SER A 292 4.15 -11.75 -7.16
CA SER A 292 4.13 -13.20 -6.96
C SER A 292 4.82 -13.60 -5.65
N CYS A 293 6.04 -13.09 -5.40
CA CYS A 293 6.76 -13.34 -4.16
C CYS A 293 6.03 -12.80 -2.92
N PHE A 294 5.33 -11.66 -3.03
CA PHE A 294 4.55 -11.11 -1.93
C PHE A 294 3.33 -11.99 -1.61
N LYS A 295 2.55 -12.40 -2.61
CA LYS A 295 1.38 -13.30 -2.43
C LYS A 295 1.76 -14.65 -1.81
N VAL A 296 2.93 -15.16 -2.18
CA VAL A 296 3.45 -16.43 -1.66
C VAL A 296 3.83 -16.36 -0.17
N LEU A 297 4.21 -15.17 0.34
CA LEU A 297 4.52 -14.99 1.77
C LEU A 297 3.28 -15.15 2.66
N GLU A 298 2.07 -14.94 2.15
CA GLU A 298 0.82 -15.21 2.88
C GLU A 298 0.57 -16.72 3.07
N LEU A 299 1.23 -17.58 2.29
CA LEU A 299 0.91 -19.00 2.17
C LEU A 299 2.00 -19.94 2.71
N CYS A 300 3.25 -19.47 2.84
CA CYS A 300 4.36 -20.31 3.29
C CYS A 300 4.43 -20.44 4.82
N GLN A 301 3.85 -21.51 5.35
CA GLN A 301 3.87 -21.83 6.79
C GLN A 301 5.23 -22.38 7.25
N VAL A 302 5.93 -23.07 6.34
CA VAL A 302 7.24 -23.68 6.60
C VAL A 302 8.34 -22.65 6.52
N LYS A 303 9.28 -22.72 7.45
CA LYS A 303 10.43 -21.83 7.59
C LYS A 303 11.71 -22.65 7.60
N CYS A 304 12.85 -22.03 7.29
CA CYS A 304 14.13 -22.69 7.52
C CYS A 304 14.42 -22.83 9.03
N SER A 305 15.47 -23.57 9.38
CA SER A 305 15.89 -23.79 10.78
C SER A 305 16.24 -22.52 11.56
N LYS A 306 16.64 -21.45 10.88
CA LYS A 306 16.84 -20.13 11.48
C LYS A 306 15.58 -19.26 11.53
N ASN A 307 14.41 -19.86 11.28
CA ASN A 307 13.10 -19.21 11.32
C ASN A 307 12.88 -18.11 10.26
N HIS A 308 13.69 -18.08 9.19
CA HIS A 308 13.40 -17.25 8.02
C HIS A 308 12.30 -17.89 7.18
N SER A 309 11.39 -17.07 6.66
CA SER A 309 10.33 -17.50 5.74
C SER A 309 10.91 -18.10 4.46
N LEU A 310 10.26 -19.16 3.97
CA LEU A 310 10.54 -19.72 2.65
C LEU A 310 9.69 -19.01 1.60
N THR A 311 10.15 -19.12 0.36
CA THR A 311 9.48 -18.58 -0.81
C THR A 311 9.29 -19.67 -1.82
N CYS A 312 8.04 -19.88 -2.21
CA CYS A 312 7.70 -20.66 -3.39
C CYS A 312 8.24 -19.98 -4.65
N ILE A 313 9.15 -20.67 -5.33
CA ILE A 313 9.67 -20.30 -6.63
C ILE A 313 9.11 -21.33 -7.61
N ASP A 314 8.17 -20.90 -8.47
CA ASP A 314 7.53 -21.74 -9.48
C ASP A 314 8.36 -21.82 -10.79
N ASP A 315 9.50 -21.12 -10.88
CA ASP A 315 10.39 -21.11 -12.06
C ASP A 315 11.87 -21.20 -11.65
N ARG A 316 12.18 -22.15 -10.76
CA ARG A 316 13.54 -22.32 -10.22
C ARG A 316 14.52 -22.79 -11.30
N MET A 317 14.03 -23.62 -12.22
CA MET A 317 14.86 -24.26 -13.23
C MET A 317 15.38 -23.26 -14.27
N ALA A 318 14.58 -22.28 -14.69
CA ALA A 318 15.08 -21.20 -15.55
C ALA A 318 16.25 -20.46 -14.89
N ARG A 319 16.17 -20.19 -13.58
CA ARG A 319 17.25 -19.52 -12.82
C ARG A 319 18.52 -20.34 -12.71
N TYR A 320 18.43 -21.64 -12.44
CA TYR A 320 19.62 -22.51 -12.35
C TYR A 320 20.27 -22.70 -13.73
N LYS A 321 19.44 -22.76 -14.78
CA LYS A 321 19.91 -22.88 -16.16
C LYS A 321 20.61 -21.61 -16.64
N GLU A 322 20.07 -20.43 -16.32
CA GLU A 322 20.65 -19.14 -16.69
C GLU A 322 21.92 -18.81 -15.89
N ASN A 323 21.91 -19.02 -14.56
CA ASN A 323 23.01 -18.56 -13.70
C ASN A 323 24.13 -19.60 -13.52
N TYR A 324 23.81 -20.89 -13.65
CA TYR A 324 24.73 -21.97 -13.29
C TYR A 324 24.78 -23.12 -14.32
N ALA A 325 24.04 -23.02 -15.44
CA ALA A 325 23.85 -24.11 -16.41
C ALA A 325 23.32 -25.42 -15.79
N LEU A 326 22.65 -25.33 -14.65
CA LEU A 326 22.09 -26.48 -13.92
C LEU A 326 20.60 -26.61 -14.18
N THR A 327 20.10 -27.84 -14.27
CA THR A 327 18.66 -28.14 -14.40
C THR A 327 18.18 -28.99 -13.22
N TYR A 328 18.71 -28.73 -12.03
CA TYR A 328 18.27 -29.40 -10.82
C TYR A 328 18.68 -28.60 -9.59
N TYR A 329 18.03 -28.89 -8.46
CA TYR A 329 18.45 -28.43 -7.13
C TYR A 329 18.47 -29.60 -6.15
N VAL A 330 19.14 -29.45 -5.01
CA VAL A 330 19.15 -30.47 -3.95
C VAL A 330 18.27 -29.97 -2.81
N CYS A 331 17.25 -30.76 -2.45
CA CYS A 331 16.42 -30.46 -1.29
C CYS A 331 17.22 -30.61 -0.01
N SER A 332 17.28 -29.58 0.83
CA SER A 332 18.00 -29.59 2.10
C SER A 332 17.47 -30.60 3.11
N SER A 333 16.18 -30.96 3.05
CA SER A 333 15.57 -31.86 4.04
C SER A 333 15.65 -33.35 3.67
N CYS A 334 15.42 -33.70 2.40
CA CYS A 334 15.49 -35.09 1.94
C CYS A 334 16.80 -35.44 1.22
N GLU A 335 17.64 -34.44 0.94
CA GLU A 335 18.95 -34.58 0.27
C GLU A 335 18.85 -35.18 -1.15
N LYS A 336 17.64 -35.28 -1.71
CA LYS A 336 17.42 -35.74 -3.08
C LYS A 336 17.64 -34.60 -4.07
N THR A 337 18.19 -34.96 -5.22
CA THR A 337 18.16 -34.14 -6.42
C THR A 337 16.73 -34.02 -6.93
N CYS A 338 16.30 -32.79 -7.20
CA CYS A 338 14.98 -32.44 -7.66
C CYS A 338 15.08 -31.66 -8.96
N ASP A 339 14.26 -32.05 -9.93
CA ASP A 339 14.07 -31.44 -11.25
C ASP A 339 12.66 -30.82 -11.38
N GLU A 340 11.99 -30.59 -10.25
CA GLU A 340 10.70 -29.92 -10.20
C GLU A 340 10.84 -28.43 -10.52
N GLU A 341 9.89 -27.84 -11.25
CA GLU A 341 9.83 -26.38 -11.46
C GLU A 341 9.60 -25.61 -10.16
N LYS A 342 8.81 -26.23 -9.26
CA LYS A 342 8.41 -25.68 -7.97
C LYS A 342 9.36 -26.06 -6.85
N SER A 343 9.77 -25.07 -6.07
CA SER A 343 10.62 -25.27 -4.90
C SER A 343 10.40 -24.16 -3.86
N TYR A 344 10.82 -24.39 -2.61
CA TYR A 344 10.62 -23.47 -1.49
C TYR A 344 11.97 -23.07 -0.91
N HIS A 345 12.36 -21.84 -1.25
CA HIS A 345 13.71 -21.35 -1.07
C HIS A 345 13.83 -20.32 0.06
N CYS A 346 14.93 -20.37 0.80
CA CYS A 346 15.37 -19.28 1.67
C CYS A 346 16.70 -18.70 1.14
N SER A 347 16.64 -17.48 0.62
CA SER A 347 17.82 -16.78 0.08
C SER A 347 18.87 -16.51 1.15
N THR A 348 18.47 -16.21 2.39
CA THR A 348 19.40 -15.90 3.49
C THR A 348 20.22 -17.10 3.95
N CYS A 349 19.62 -18.30 3.96
CA CYS A 349 20.28 -19.52 4.47
C CYS A 349 20.76 -20.45 3.37
N ASN A 350 20.51 -20.11 2.10
CA ASN A 350 20.62 -21.03 0.97
C ASN A 350 19.96 -22.39 1.29
N PHE A 351 18.78 -22.34 1.90
CA PHE A 351 18.03 -23.51 2.29
C PHE A 351 16.97 -23.79 1.24
N GLU A 352 16.82 -25.06 0.89
CA GLU A 352 15.94 -25.48 -0.18
C GLU A 352 15.03 -26.61 0.21
N LEU A 353 13.77 -26.54 -0.23
CA LEU A 353 12.79 -27.56 0.08
C LEU A 353 11.95 -27.90 -1.15
N CYS A 354 11.92 -29.18 -1.51
CA CYS A 354 11.05 -29.64 -2.59
C CYS A 354 9.58 -29.64 -2.17
N SER A 355 8.69 -29.68 -3.16
CA SER A 355 7.24 -29.61 -2.94
C SER A 355 6.73 -30.71 -2.01
N LYS A 356 7.28 -31.92 -2.15
CA LYS A 356 6.96 -33.06 -1.29
C LYS A 356 7.31 -32.79 0.18
N CYS A 357 8.54 -32.36 0.44
CA CYS A 357 8.99 -32.07 1.81
C CYS A 357 8.24 -30.89 2.42
N TYR A 358 7.92 -29.87 1.62
CA TYR A 358 7.07 -28.76 2.08
C TYR A 358 5.69 -29.27 2.51
N GLY A 359 5.04 -30.11 1.70
CA GLY A 359 3.73 -30.68 2.03
C GLY A 359 3.73 -31.51 3.32
N ILE A 360 4.77 -32.34 3.53
CA ILE A 360 4.93 -33.11 4.77
C ILE A 360 5.06 -32.19 5.99
N ALA A 361 5.90 -31.16 5.90
CA ALA A 361 6.11 -30.20 6.98
C ALA A 361 4.81 -29.46 7.34
N VAL A 362 4.05 -28.97 6.36
CA VAL A 362 2.76 -28.30 6.58
C VAL A 362 1.77 -29.20 7.30
N LYS A 363 1.56 -30.44 6.82
CA LYS A 363 0.68 -31.41 7.49
C LYS A 363 1.16 -31.72 8.92
N GLY A 364 2.48 -31.83 9.09
CA GLY A 364 3.10 -32.11 10.38
C GLY A 364 2.95 -31.01 11.42
N MET A 365 2.84 -29.74 11.00
CA MET A 365 2.61 -28.61 11.91
C MET A 365 1.21 -28.64 12.54
N THR A 366 0.20 -29.08 11.80
CA THR A 366 -1.20 -29.07 12.24
C THR A 366 -1.63 -30.42 12.83
N MET A 367 -1.39 -31.49 12.07
CA MET A 367 -1.89 -32.83 12.40
C MET A 367 -0.89 -33.62 13.26
N GLY A 368 0.41 -33.41 13.04
CA GLY A 368 1.47 -34.19 13.67
C GLY A 368 1.52 -35.64 13.17
N LEU A 369 2.30 -36.48 13.84
CA LEU A 369 2.38 -37.90 13.52
C LEU A 369 1.32 -38.74 14.25
N ILE A 370 1.02 -39.90 13.68
CA ILE A 370 0.23 -40.97 14.30
C ILE A 370 1.01 -41.55 15.50
N ILE A 371 2.32 -41.69 15.34
CA ILE A 371 3.22 -42.19 16.39
C ILE A 371 3.57 -41.09 17.40
N THR A 372 3.96 -41.51 18.59
CA THR A 372 4.35 -40.64 19.71
C THR A 372 5.80 -40.92 20.11
N CYS A 373 6.38 -40.03 20.92
CA CYS A 373 7.66 -40.34 21.58
C CYS A 373 7.49 -41.44 22.65
N ASN A 374 8.59 -41.88 23.25
CA ASN A 374 8.60 -42.93 24.29
C ASN A 374 7.68 -42.63 25.49
N ASN A 375 7.38 -41.35 25.77
CA ASN A 375 6.49 -40.91 26.84
C ASN A 375 5.09 -40.54 26.34
N ALA A 376 4.65 -41.08 25.20
CA ALA A 376 3.34 -40.86 24.58
C ALA A 376 3.03 -39.39 24.20
N HIS A 377 4.02 -38.49 24.18
CA HIS A 377 3.79 -37.13 23.68
C HIS A 377 3.66 -37.09 22.15
N LYS A 378 2.74 -36.23 21.69
CA LYS A 378 2.54 -35.93 20.26
C LYS A 378 3.79 -35.29 19.65
N LEU A 379 4.11 -35.71 18.42
CA LEU A 379 5.20 -35.14 17.62
C LEU A 379 4.60 -34.18 16.58
N LEU A 380 4.98 -32.91 16.68
CA LEU A 380 4.62 -31.86 15.71
C LEU A 380 5.87 -31.43 14.96
N TYR A 381 5.69 -31.00 13.71
CA TYR A 381 6.80 -30.47 12.93
C TYR A 381 7.26 -29.11 13.47
N ALA A 382 8.53 -29.00 13.83
CA ALA A 382 9.19 -27.78 14.26
C ALA A 382 10.26 -27.41 13.23
N ASN A 383 10.28 -26.14 12.80
CA ASN A 383 11.26 -25.66 11.83
C ASN A 383 12.65 -25.56 12.46
N ASP A 384 12.72 -25.14 13.73
CA ASP A 384 13.90 -24.67 14.44
C ASP A 384 14.71 -25.76 15.15
N THR A 385 14.39 -27.04 14.95
CA THR A 385 14.93 -28.11 15.79
C THR A 385 16.43 -28.26 15.71
N CYS A 386 17.03 -28.18 14.52
CA CYS A 386 18.50 -28.14 14.44
C CYS A 386 19.05 -26.99 15.28
N THR A 387 18.51 -25.78 15.16
CA THR A 387 18.99 -24.60 15.89
C THR A 387 18.85 -24.76 17.40
N TYR A 388 17.77 -25.39 17.86
CA TYR A 388 17.55 -25.71 19.28
C TYR A 388 18.71 -26.53 19.87
N TYR A 389 19.30 -27.45 19.10
CA TYR A 389 20.41 -28.30 19.52
C TYR A 389 21.79 -27.85 19.01
N GLY A 390 22.00 -26.57 18.69
CA GLY A 390 23.31 -26.10 18.19
C GLY A 390 23.62 -26.49 16.74
N ASN A 391 22.57 -26.56 15.90
CA ASN A 391 22.53 -26.84 14.45
C ASN A 391 22.47 -28.31 13.99
N LEU A 392 22.23 -29.26 14.89
CA LEU A 392 22.19 -30.69 14.57
C LEU A 392 21.17 -31.44 15.43
N PHE A 393 20.39 -32.36 14.85
CA PHE A 393 19.70 -33.41 15.61
C PHE A 393 19.99 -34.81 15.04
N VAL A 394 19.67 -35.85 15.82
CA VAL A 394 19.75 -37.26 15.37
C VAL A 394 18.34 -37.82 15.23
N CYS A 395 18.00 -38.33 14.05
CA CYS A 395 16.69 -38.95 13.84
C CYS A 395 16.58 -40.25 14.64
N TYR A 396 15.48 -40.43 15.37
CA TYR A 396 15.25 -41.63 16.16
C TYR A 396 15.07 -42.89 15.30
N ILE A 397 14.47 -42.77 14.11
CA ILE A 397 14.19 -43.91 13.24
C ILE A 397 15.46 -44.32 12.46
N CYS A 398 15.97 -43.45 11.60
CA CYS A 398 17.11 -43.80 10.74
C CYS A 398 18.48 -43.62 11.40
N LYS A 399 18.54 -43.08 12.62
CA LYS A 399 19.80 -42.79 13.36
C LYS A 399 20.75 -41.81 12.66
N MET A 400 20.32 -41.20 11.55
CA MET A 400 21.12 -40.23 10.81
C MET A 400 21.12 -38.87 11.48
N LYS A 401 22.30 -38.23 11.43
CA LYS A 401 22.52 -36.83 11.78
C LYS A 401 21.91 -35.91 10.73
N LYS A 402 21.15 -34.91 11.16
CA LYS A 402 20.51 -33.92 10.29
C LYS A 402 20.89 -32.51 10.74
N THR A 403 21.29 -31.68 9.78
CA THR A 403 21.74 -30.30 10.04
C THR A 403 20.90 -29.31 9.25
N LYS A 404 20.74 -28.09 9.78
CA LYS A 404 20.05 -26.96 9.13
C LYS A 404 18.58 -27.19 8.72
N VAL A 405 17.94 -28.26 9.18
CA VAL A 405 16.56 -28.66 8.82
C VAL A 405 15.65 -28.74 10.06
N GLY A 406 14.33 -28.77 9.84
CA GLY A 406 13.35 -29.07 10.89
C GLY A 406 13.14 -30.58 11.09
N SER A 407 12.38 -30.92 12.13
CA SER A 407 12.03 -32.30 12.50
C SER A 407 10.64 -32.37 13.13
N PHE A 408 10.09 -33.57 13.20
CA PHE A 408 8.96 -33.89 14.07
C PHE A 408 9.50 -34.11 15.48
N HIS A 409 9.23 -33.15 16.34
CA HIS A 409 9.99 -32.95 17.57
C HIS A 409 9.10 -33.03 18.81
N CYS A 410 9.58 -33.75 19.81
CA CYS A 410 9.11 -33.62 21.19
C CYS A 410 10.17 -32.89 22.01
N ARG A 411 9.92 -31.61 22.31
CA ARG A 411 10.86 -30.78 23.08
C ARG A 411 11.10 -31.28 24.51
N LYS A 412 10.10 -31.95 25.12
CA LYS A 412 10.21 -32.48 26.48
C LYS A 412 11.12 -33.71 26.58
N CYS A 413 11.19 -34.51 25.51
CA CYS A 413 11.84 -35.82 25.54
C CYS A 413 13.04 -35.89 24.59
N GLU A 414 13.39 -34.77 23.97
CA GLU A 414 14.45 -34.66 22.98
C GLU A 414 14.36 -35.76 21.90
N TYR A 415 13.13 -35.98 21.43
CA TYR A 415 12.78 -37.06 20.53
C TYR A 415 12.44 -36.49 19.16
N ASP A 416 13.24 -36.84 18.16
CA ASP A 416 13.24 -36.20 16.85
C ASP A 416 13.12 -37.22 15.72
N ILE A 417 12.17 -37.00 14.82
CA ILE A 417 12.03 -37.79 13.59
C ILE A 417 12.24 -36.86 12.39
N CYS A 418 13.18 -37.21 11.51
CA CYS A 418 13.44 -36.43 10.31
C CYS A 418 12.26 -36.53 9.32
N ILE A 419 12.17 -35.56 8.41
CA ILE A 419 11.03 -35.45 7.50
C ILE A 419 10.80 -36.69 6.63
N THR A 420 11.89 -37.36 6.22
CA THR A 420 11.84 -38.53 5.36
C THR A 420 11.34 -39.77 6.09
N CYS A 421 11.68 -39.92 7.37
CA CYS A 421 11.19 -41.04 8.19
C CYS A 421 9.77 -40.80 8.70
N ALA A 422 9.33 -39.55 8.72
CA ALA A 422 8.01 -39.17 9.19
C ALA A 422 6.90 -39.41 8.15
N GLU A 423 7.24 -39.55 6.88
CA GLU A 423 6.29 -39.63 5.76
C GLU A 423 5.24 -40.73 5.97
N ASP A 424 5.68 -41.93 6.38
CA ASP A 424 4.80 -43.10 6.58
C ASP A 424 3.92 -43.01 7.84
N TYR A 425 4.13 -41.99 8.67
CA TYR A 425 3.43 -41.82 9.96
C TYR A 425 2.62 -40.54 10.06
N LEU A 426 2.43 -39.81 8.95
CA LEU A 426 1.55 -38.65 8.91
C LEU A 426 0.09 -39.06 9.09
N LYS A 427 -0.64 -38.29 9.92
CA LYS A 427 -2.09 -38.43 10.07
C LYS A 427 -2.85 -37.98 8.82
#